data_AF-D3SXN2-F1
#
_entry.id   AF-D3SXN2-F1
#
_cell.length_a   1.000
_cell.length_b   1.000
_cell.length_c   1.000
_cell.angle_alpha   90.00
_cell.angle_beta   90.00
_cell.angle_gamma   90.00
#
_symmetry.space_group_name_H-M   'P 1'
#
loop_
_entity.id
_entity.type
_entity.pdbx_description
1 polymer ?
#
loop_
_entity_poly.entity_id
_entity_poly.type
_entity_poly.pdbx_seq_one_letter_code
_entity_poly.pdbx_strand_id
1 'polypeptide(L)'
;MTPSVFDPGLSFTAVAETGLSEIDGNTGELRIQGFDIEDLAENAAYEEVMWLLFNGRLPTDTELATFTNELSSARSLTDTIYSLIQEGAEEGVPAIDALRMGLGAGSLSFDSEDTLMATRRVVAICPPIIAAYWRYRQGREPILPREDLSHTANFLYMLSGVEPAESTVKGVETYLITIIEHGLNASTFAARIIGSTGSDPFSAATGAVGALKGPRHGGALERVSEMLTGLDNGTDPATFVQERLEGDGSFPGFGHIVYETRDPRAEIIEQAAEHVGGKQDSTPFLRNARQLEAVAAEYFTEQYPKRQLHVTVDYYAAVLLSELDIPPELFTAIFAIGRSAGWMAHYLEQLESETLLRPRTRYVGPDERSWISRSDRYVAGDSSPPSSTDLEGISSILGTLSEPARLEISLILYESAEPLSYSTIRAQSSIEDKGRFNYHLRKLRRIYITNTAAGYSLTDTGRKVVEMLVDDEQLLAQTIE
;
A
#
# COMPACT_ATOMS: atom_id res chain seq x y z
N MET A 1 -5.19 -14.78 -24.28
CA MET A 1 -4.91 -14.07 -23.01
C MET A 1 -6.25 -13.76 -22.38
N THR A 2 -6.46 -14.08 -21.11
CA THR A 2 -7.65 -13.58 -20.39
C THR A 2 -7.57 -12.04 -20.41
N PRO A 3 -8.63 -11.32 -20.78
CA PRO A 3 -8.62 -9.87 -20.69
C PRO A 3 -8.33 -9.46 -19.24
N SER A 4 -7.30 -8.64 -19.04
CA SER A 4 -7.00 -8.00 -17.75
C SER A 4 -7.23 -6.51 -17.90
N VAL A 5 -8.08 -5.94 -17.05
CA VAL A 5 -8.25 -4.49 -16.94
C VAL A 5 -6.99 -3.91 -16.29
N PHE A 6 -6.43 -2.83 -16.85
CA PHE A 6 -5.30 -2.12 -16.27
C PHE A 6 -5.82 -0.93 -15.46
N ASP A 7 -5.87 -1.09 -14.13
CA ASP A 7 -6.27 -0.06 -13.18
C ASP A 7 -5.17 0.11 -12.12
N PRO A 8 -4.15 0.95 -12.37
CA PRO A 8 -2.97 1.06 -11.51
C PRO A 8 -3.23 1.71 -10.15
N GLY A 9 -4.37 2.40 -9.98
CA GLY A 9 -4.77 3.05 -8.73
C GLY A 9 -5.90 2.32 -8.00
N LEU A 10 -6.45 1.26 -8.59
CA LEU A 10 -7.68 0.59 -8.14
C LEU A 10 -8.88 1.55 -8.00
N SER A 11 -8.85 2.68 -8.70
CA SER A 11 -9.86 3.74 -8.56
C SER A 11 -11.23 3.33 -9.11
N PHE A 12 -11.28 2.31 -9.95
CA PHE A 12 -12.51 1.79 -10.56
C PHE A 12 -12.70 0.30 -10.29
N THR A 13 -11.96 -0.26 -9.34
CA THR A 13 -11.94 -1.69 -9.04
C THR A 13 -12.36 -1.94 -7.60
N ALA A 14 -13.55 -2.50 -7.40
CA ALA A 14 -13.92 -3.09 -6.12
C ALA A 14 -13.15 -4.40 -5.92
N VAL A 15 -12.33 -4.46 -4.87
CA VAL A 15 -11.46 -5.63 -4.57
C VAL A 15 -11.96 -6.49 -3.41
N ALA A 16 -13.00 -6.04 -2.71
CA ALA A 16 -13.67 -6.76 -1.63
C ALA A 16 -15.11 -6.26 -1.48
N GLU A 17 -15.99 -7.13 -0.98
CA GLU A 17 -17.28 -6.73 -0.41
C GLU A 17 -17.07 -6.35 1.05
N THR A 18 -17.87 -5.41 1.57
CA THR A 18 -17.81 -5.05 2.99
C THR A 18 -19.17 -4.66 3.55
N GLY A 19 -19.41 -5.04 4.80
CA GLY A 19 -20.56 -4.58 5.60
C GLY A 19 -20.24 -3.46 6.59
N LEU A 20 -18.98 -2.99 6.64
CA LEU A 20 -18.49 -2.12 7.71
C LEU A 20 -18.87 -0.65 7.52
N SER A 21 -18.82 -0.13 6.30
CA SER A 21 -19.16 1.27 6.02
C SER A 21 -19.68 1.49 4.61
N GLU A 22 -20.42 2.58 4.45
CA GLU A 22 -20.80 3.14 3.16
C GLU A 22 -20.46 4.65 3.14
N ILE A 23 -19.93 5.13 2.03
CA ILE A 23 -19.63 6.55 1.81
C ILE A 23 -20.37 7.03 0.57
N ASP A 24 -21.27 7.99 0.73
CA ASP A 24 -21.81 8.75 -0.41
C ASP A 24 -21.05 10.06 -0.55
N GLY A 25 -20.12 10.08 -1.50
CA GLY A 25 -19.30 11.23 -1.81
C GLY A 25 -20.06 12.44 -2.37
N ASN A 26 -21.24 12.22 -2.96
CA ASN A 26 -22.02 13.29 -3.60
C ASN A 26 -22.89 14.03 -2.60
N THR A 27 -23.47 13.31 -1.63
CA THR A 27 -24.30 13.89 -0.57
C THR A 27 -23.48 14.24 0.67
N GLY A 28 -22.26 13.71 0.81
CA GLY A 28 -21.44 13.92 1.99
C GLY A 28 -21.90 13.06 3.17
N GLU A 29 -22.32 11.83 2.92
CA GLU A 29 -22.79 10.92 3.98
C GLU A 29 -21.74 9.83 4.27
N LEU A 30 -21.62 9.47 5.54
CA LEU A 30 -20.84 8.33 6.01
C LEU A 30 -21.69 7.50 6.95
N ARG A 31 -21.87 6.23 6.62
CA ARG A 31 -22.54 5.26 7.47
C ARG A 31 -21.58 4.20 7.95
N ILE A 32 -21.62 3.88 9.23
CA ILE A 32 -20.90 2.74 9.82
C ILE A 32 -21.93 1.68 10.20
N GLN A 33 -21.87 0.53 9.52
CA GLN A 33 -22.85 -0.56 9.63
C GLN A 33 -24.32 -0.10 9.60
N GLY A 34 -24.61 0.91 8.77
CA GLY A 34 -25.95 1.46 8.57
C GLY A 34 -26.37 2.59 9.51
N PHE A 35 -25.54 2.98 10.47
CA PHE A 35 -25.76 4.17 11.32
C PHE A 35 -25.03 5.38 10.74
N ASP A 36 -25.68 6.54 10.66
CA ASP A 36 -25.05 7.78 10.23
C ASP A 36 -23.94 8.18 11.23
N ILE A 37 -22.83 8.72 10.73
CA ILE A 37 -21.66 9.03 11.56
C ILE A 37 -21.96 10.12 12.61
N GLU A 38 -22.86 11.04 12.28
CA GLU A 38 -23.38 12.08 13.15
C GLU A 38 -24.03 11.46 14.40
N ASP A 39 -24.92 10.48 14.20
CA ASP A 39 -25.61 9.80 15.29
C ASP A 39 -24.61 9.07 16.21
N LEU A 40 -23.63 8.39 15.63
CA LEU A 40 -22.61 7.68 16.40
C LEU A 40 -21.71 8.65 17.17
N ALA A 41 -21.28 9.74 16.54
CA ALA A 41 -20.40 10.72 17.17
C ALA A 41 -21.06 11.47 18.33
N GLU A 42 -22.36 11.76 18.20
CA GLU A 42 -23.16 12.40 19.24
C GLU A 42 -23.44 11.43 20.40
N ASN A 43 -23.87 10.21 20.11
CA ASN A 43 -24.53 9.35 21.10
C ASN A 43 -23.66 8.22 21.65
N ALA A 44 -22.65 7.74 20.91
CA ALA A 44 -21.91 6.53 21.30
C ALA A 44 -20.57 6.87 21.98
N ALA A 45 -20.12 5.95 22.83
CA ALA A 45 -18.73 5.86 23.23
C ALA A 45 -17.87 5.15 22.16
N TYR A 46 -16.56 5.39 22.15
CA TYR A 46 -15.68 4.79 21.14
C TYR A 46 -15.66 3.26 21.23
N GLU A 47 -15.71 2.68 22.44
CA GLU A 47 -15.84 1.24 22.64
C GLU A 47 -17.14 0.65 22.08
N GLU A 48 -18.25 1.40 22.08
CA GLU A 48 -19.51 0.95 21.48
C GLU A 48 -19.40 0.84 19.96
N VAL A 49 -18.71 1.79 19.32
CA VAL A 49 -18.48 1.75 17.87
C VAL A 49 -17.45 0.68 17.49
N MET A 50 -16.45 0.42 18.33
CA MET A 50 -15.58 -0.75 18.15
C MET A 50 -16.38 -2.06 18.21
N TRP A 51 -17.27 -2.18 19.21
CA TRP A 51 -18.15 -3.35 19.33
C TRP A 51 -19.02 -3.49 18.08
N LEU A 52 -19.64 -2.40 17.63
CA LEU A 52 -20.42 -2.38 16.39
C LEU A 52 -19.61 -2.98 15.24
N LEU A 53 -18.41 -2.45 14.97
CA LEU A 53 -17.54 -2.94 13.90
C LEU A 53 -17.19 -4.43 14.01
N PHE A 54 -16.97 -4.95 15.22
CA PHE A 54 -16.62 -6.36 15.43
C PHE A 54 -17.82 -7.31 15.47
N ASN A 55 -19.03 -6.81 15.75
CA ASN A 55 -20.18 -7.66 16.08
C ASN A 55 -21.40 -7.45 15.16
N GLY A 56 -21.41 -6.42 14.30
CA GLY A 56 -22.50 -6.20 13.35
C GLY A 56 -23.73 -5.50 13.96
N ARG A 57 -23.68 -5.10 15.24
CA ARG A 57 -24.78 -4.47 15.99
C ARG A 57 -24.28 -3.73 17.21
N LEU A 58 -25.09 -2.81 17.73
CA LEU A 58 -24.82 -2.15 19.01
C LEU A 58 -24.83 -3.15 20.20
N PRO A 59 -24.01 -2.90 21.23
CA PRO A 59 -23.97 -3.74 22.43
C PRO A 59 -25.15 -3.47 23.36
N THR A 60 -25.47 -4.45 24.21
CA THR A 60 -26.19 -4.20 25.48
C THR A 60 -25.21 -3.73 26.56
N ASP A 61 -25.70 -3.12 27.65
CA ASP A 61 -24.84 -2.66 28.76
C ASP A 61 -23.90 -3.75 29.31
N THR A 62 -24.39 -5.00 29.40
CA THR A 62 -23.59 -6.13 29.90
C THR A 62 -22.49 -6.53 28.92
N GLU A 63 -22.80 -6.49 27.63
CA GLU A 63 -21.84 -6.78 26.56
C GLU A 63 -20.76 -5.71 26.48
N LEU A 64 -21.16 -4.43 26.53
CA LEU A 64 -20.23 -3.31 26.55
C LEU A 64 -19.31 -3.37 27.77
N ALA A 65 -19.86 -3.57 28.97
CA ALA A 65 -19.06 -3.69 30.18
C ALA A 65 -18.03 -4.84 30.10
N THR A 66 -18.44 -5.98 29.53
CA THR A 66 -17.54 -7.13 29.33
C THR A 66 -16.44 -6.78 28.33
N PHE A 67 -16.81 -6.18 27.20
CA PHE A 67 -15.86 -5.77 26.16
C PHE A 67 -14.86 -4.72 26.64
N THR A 68 -15.32 -3.71 27.38
CA THR A 68 -14.45 -2.68 27.95
C THR A 68 -13.46 -3.28 28.95
N ASN A 69 -13.88 -4.26 29.77
CA ASN A 69 -12.98 -4.97 30.69
C ASN A 69 -11.94 -5.82 29.93
N GLU A 70 -12.34 -6.51 28.87
CA GLU A 70 -11.40 -7.27 28.03
C GLU A 70 -10.36 -6.35 27.38
N LEU A 71 -10.80 -5.21 26.83
CA LEU A 71 -9.89 -4.21 26.27
C LEU A 71 -8.97 -3.63 27.33
N SER A 72 -9.48 -3.32 28.53
CA SER A 72 -8.69 -2.68 29.58
C SER A 72 -7.60 -3.60 30.13
N SER A 73 -7.92 -4.87 30.37
CA SER A 73 -6.95 -5.89 30.80
C SER A 73 -5.91 -6.22 29.71
N ALA A 74 -6.19 -5.93 28.44
CA ALA A 74 -5.26 -6.17 27.33
C ALA A 74 -4.24 -5.03 27.09
N ARG A 75 -4.32 -3.90 27.82
CA ARG A 75 -3.48 -2.69 27.61
C ARG A 75 -2.01 -2.86 28.00
N SER A 76 -1.68 -3.83 28.85
CA SER A 76 -0.33 -3.99 29.40
C SER A 76 0.71 -4.33 28.33
N LEU A 77 1.81 -3.57 28.32
CA LEU A 77 2.98 -3.79 27.47
C LEU A 77 4.04 -4.60 28.21
N THR A 78 4.88 -5.32 27.46
CA THR A 78 6.03 -6.03 28.01
C THR A 78 7.22 -5.08 28.19
N ASP A 79 8.16 -5.41 29.08
CA ASP A 79 9.38 -4.63 29.29
C ASP A 79 10.19 -4.45 27.99
N THR A 80 10.15 -5.46 27.10
CA THR A 80 10.79 -5.39 25.78
C THR A 80 10.16 -4.31 24.91
N ILE A 81 8.83 -4.19 24.91
CA ILE A 81 8.15 -3.12 24.18
C ILE A 81 8.53 -1.77 24.80
N TYR A 82 8.51 -1.62 26.12
CA TYR A 82 8.92 -0.37 26.78
C TYR A 82 10.36 0.03 26.40
N SER A 83 11.31 -0.91 26.42
CA SER A 83 12.71 -0.65 26.05
C SER A 83 12.85 -0.23 24.58
N LEU A 84 12.14 -0.91 23.67
CA LEU A 84 12.14 -0.57 22.25
C LEU A 84 11.58 0.84 22.00
N ILE A 85 10.49 1.20 22.70
CA ILE A 85 9.87 2.52 22.59
C ILE A 85 10.74 3.61 23.21
N GLN A 86 11.45 3.31 24.31
CA GLN A 86 12.41 4.22 24.93
C GLN A 86 13.55 4.55 23.96
N GLU A 87 14.19 3.53 23.36
CA GLU A 87 15.27 3.73 22.40
C GLU A 87 14.80 4.57 21.20
N GLY A 88 13.61 4.26 20.66
CA GLY A 88 13.01 5.07 19.58
C GLY A 88 12.77 6.53 19.98
N ALA A 89 12.33 6.79 21.21
CA ALA A 89 12.12 8.15 21.72
C ALA A 89 13.44 8.91 21.93
N GLU A 90 14.49 8.23 22.41
CA GLU A 90 15.83 8.80 22.59
C GLU A 90 16.47 9.18 21.23
N GLU A 91 16.28 8.35 20.21
CA GLU A 91 16.69 8.63 18.82
C GLU A 91 15.79 9.66 18.11
N GLY A 92 14.65 10.02 18.70
CA GLY A 92 13.73 11.02 18.16
C GLY A 92 13.00 10.56 16.88
N VAL A 93 12.73 9.26 16.74
CA VAL A 93 11.92 8.76 15.60
C VAL A 93 10.49 9.29 15.70
N PRO A 94 9.76 9.50 14.59
CA PRO A 94 8.36 9.93 14.63
C PRO A 94 7.45 9.03 15.49
N ALA A 95 6.42 9.59 16.14
CA ALA A 95 5.51 8.82 17.00
C ALA A 95 4.83 7.64 16.27
N ILE A 96 4.52 7.82 14.98
CA ILE A 96 3.95 6.76 14.15
C ILE A 96 4.93 5.58 13.92
N ASP A 97 6.25 5.84 13.93
CA ASP A 97 7.26 4.78 13.89
C ASP A 97 7.35 4.04 15.22
N ALA A 98 7.22 4.75 16.34
CA ALA A 98 7.14 4.11 17.65
C ALA A 98 5.93 3.16 17.72
N LEU A 99 4.76 3.57 17.19
CA LEU A 99 3.61 2.68 17.06
C LEU A 99 3.90 1.45 16.20
N ARG A 100 4.50 1.64 15.02
CA ARG A 100 4.87 0.55 14.12
C ARG A 100 5.79 -0.46 14.80
N MET A 101 6.81 0.02 15.53
CA MET A 101 7.76 -0.82 16.25
C MET A 101 7.11 -1.56 17.41
N GLY A 102 6.29 -0.87 18.22
CA GLY A 102 5.57 -1.46 19.33
C GLY A 102 4.57 -2.54 18.89
N LEU A 103 3.82 -2.29 17.81
CA LEU A 103 2.92 -3.30 17.22
C LEU A 103 3.68 -4.48 16.61
N GLY A 104 4.82 -4.23 15.95
CA GLY A 104 5.68 -5.29 15.43
C GLY A 104 6.25 -6.21 16.52
N ALA A 105 6.38 -5.70 17.74
CA ALA A 105 6.74 -6.45 18.93
C ALA A 105 5.52 -6.88 19.79
N GLY A 106 4.29 -6.56 19.36
CA GLY A 106 3.07 -6.72 20.15
C GLY A 106 2.65 -8.17 20.40
N SER A 107 3.14 -9.10 19.58
CA SER A 107 2.95 -10.54 19.75
C SER A 107 3.85 -11.16 20.83
N LEU A 108 4.83 -10.41 21.36
CA LEU A 108 5.67 -10.91 22.45
C LEU A 108 4.84 -11.20 23.70
N SER A 109 5.04 -12.40 24.27
CA SER A 109 4.33 -12.88 25.46
C SER A 109 2.80 -12.91 25.29
N PHE A 110 2.31 -12.99 24.05
CA PHE A 110 0.89 -13.19 23.74
C PHE A 110 0.67 -14.62 23.22
N ASP A 111 0.26 -15.51 24.12
CA ASP A 111 0.16 -16.95 23.87
C ASP A 111 -1.24 -17.42 23.46
N SER A 112 -2.11 -16.52 22.96
CA SER A 112 -3.45 -16.90 22.51
C SER A 112 -3.47 -17.24 21.03
N GLU A 113 -4.01 -18.40 20.69
CA GLU A 113 -4.37 -18.77 19.30
C GLU A 113 -5.70 -18.14 18.86
N ASP A 114 -6.41 -17.46 19.76
CA ASP A 114 -7.66 -16.77 19.45
C ASP A 114 -7.39 -15.46 18.69
N THR A 115 -7.67 -15.48 17.38
CA THR A 115 -7.54 -14.34 16.49
C THR A 115 -8.34 -13.12 16.96
N LEU A 116 -9.54 -13.31 17.52
CA LEU A 116 -10.36 -12.20 17.99
C LEU A 116 -9.73 -11.53 19.22
N MET A 117 -9.18 -12.33 20.14
CA MET A 117 -8.42 -11.78 21.27
C MET A 117 -7.15 -11.05 20.80
N ALA A 118 -6.43 -11.58 19.82
CA ALA A 118 -5.26 -10.94 19.23
C ALA A 118 -5.61 -9.59 18.57
N THR A 119 -6.70 -9.57 17.80
CA THR A 119 -7.29 -8.36 17.20
C THR A 119 -7.65 -7.32 18.26
N ARG A 120 -8.33 -7.71 19.34
CA ARG A 120 -8.67 -6.79 20.45
C ARG A 120 -7.42 -6.25 21.13
N ARG A 121 -6.40 -7.11 21.32
CA ARG A 121 -5.12 -6.69 21.89
C ARG A 121 -4.41 -5.66 21.04
N VAL A 122 -4.38 -5.82 19.71
CA VAL A 122 -3.82 -4.81 18.80
C VAL A 122 -4.41 -3.43 19.07
N VAL A 123 -5.73 -3.32 19.16
CA VAL A 123 -6.42 -2.05 19.46
C VAL A 123 -6.06 -1.54 20.86
N ALA A 124 -6.07 -2.43 21.86
CA ALA A 124 -5.81 -2.08 23.26
C ALA A 124 -4.39 -1.55 23.51
N ILE A 125 -3.38 -2.02 22.78
CA ILE A 125 -1.97 -1.62 22.99
C ILE A 125 -1.56 -0.37 22.20
N CYS A 126 -2.33 0.08 21.23
CA CYS A 126 -2.03 1.30 20.46
C CYS A 126 -1.85 2.54 21.38
N PRO A 127 -2.80 2.88 22.27
CA PRO A 127 -2.65 4.02 23.19
C PRO A 127 -1.43 3.96 24.13
N PRO A 128 -1.17 2.87 24.87
CA PRO A 128 -0.03 2.82 25.80
C PRO A 128 1.32 2.89 25.07
N ILE A 129 1.44 2.39 23.83
CA ILE A 129 2.67 2.55 23.03
C ILE A 129 2.94 4.05 22.78
N ILE A 130 1.93 4.79 22.31
CA ILE A 130 2.06 6.21 22.00
C ILE A 130 2.27 7.05 23.27
N ALA A 131 1.55 6.74 24.34
CA ALA A 131 1.71 7.43 25.61
C ALA A 131 3.11 7.20 26.20
N ALA A 132 3.63 5.97 26.17
CA ALA A 132 4.98 5.66 26.62
C ALA A 132 6.03 6.40 25.79
N TYR A 133 5.91 6.37 24.45
CA TYR A 133 6.78 7.11 23.54
C TYR A 133 6.82 8.60 23.91
N TRP A 134 5.65 9.23 24.07
CA TRP A 134 5.57 10.65 24.39
C TRP A 134 6.20 10.98 25.73
N ARG A 135 5.99 10.14 26.76
CA ARG A 135 6.60 10.30 28.08
C ARG A 135 8.12 10.23 28.00
N TYR A 136 8.67 9.26 27.28
CA TYR A 136 10.12 9.15 27.07
C TYR A 136 10.69 10.33 26.29
N ARG A 137 9.99 10.84 25.26
CA ARG A 137 10.38 12.08 24.55
C ARG A 137 10.50 13.29 25.48
N GLN A 138 9.74 13.30 26.57
CA GLN A 138 9.79 14.33 27.61
C GLN A 138 10.80 14.03 28.74
N GLY A 139 11.57 12.94 28.65
CA GLY A 139 12.47 12.49 29.71
C GLY A 139 11.74 12.01 30.97
N ARG A 140 10.52 11.47 30.80
CA ARG A 140 9.66 11.00 31.89
C ARG A 140 9.38 9.51 31.75
N GLU A 141 9.23 8.83 32.88
CA GLU A 141 8.78 7.44 32.89
C GLU A 141 7.33 7.30 32.38
N PRO A 142 7.00 6.22 31.66
CA PRO A 142 5.63 5.90 31.25
C PRO A 142 4.70 5.76 32.46
N ILE A 143 3.44 6.08 32.22
CA ILE A 143 2.36 5.86 33.19
C ILE A 143 1.64 4.57 32.79
N LEU A 144 1.47 3.66 33.74
CA LEU A 144 0.79 2.39 33.50
C LEU A 144 -0.70 2.62 33.20
N PRO A 145 -1.31 1.79 32.32
CA PRO A 145 -2.73 1.89 32.02
C PRO A 145 -3.57 1.61 33.27
N ARG A 146 -4.67 2.36 33.38
CA ARG A 146 -5.72 2.19 34.38
C ARG A 146 -6.87 1.39 33.78
N GLU A 147 -7.38 0.42 34.53
CA GLU A 147 -8.49 -0.44 34.07
C GLU A 147 -9.86 0.20 34.31
N ASP A 148 -9.96 1.17 35.22
CA ASP A 148 -11.19 1.87 35.60
C ASP A 148 -11.57 3.02 34.65
N LEU A 149 -10.71 3.36 33.70
CA LEU A 149 -10.93 4.41 32.71
C LEU A 149 -11.31 3.82 31.34
N SER A 150 -12.20 4.54 30.62
CA SER A 150 -12.50 4.26 29.22
C SER A 150 -11.23 4.33 28.35
N HIS A 151 -11.29 3.79 27.14
CA HIS A 151 -10.17 3.72 26.21
C HIS A 151 -9.58 5.12 25.95
N THR A 152 -10.43 6.09 25.65
CA THR A 152 -10.07 7.49 25.42
C THR A 152 -9.54 8.15 26.70
N ALA A 153 -10.24 7.99 27.83
CA ALA A 153 -9.84 8.62 29.09
C ALA A 153 -8.49 8.08 29.59
N ASN A 154 -8.26 6.76 29.48
CA ASN A 154 -7.00 6.13 29.83
C ASN A 154 -5.84 6.64 28.96
N PHE A 155 -6.05 6.80 27.65
CA PHE A 155 -5.03 7.35 26.75
C PHE A 155 -4.57 8.75 27.20
N LEU A 156 -5.52 9.65 27.42
CA LEU A 156 -5.25 11.03 27.84
C LEU A 156 -4.61 11.09 29.23
N TYR A 157 -5.04 10.20 30.14
CA TYR A 157 -4.41 10.03 31.45
C TYR A 157 -2.95 9.59 31.33
N MET A 158 -2.64 8.58 30.52
CA MET A 158 -1.26 8.11 30.35
C MET A 158 -0.35 9.15 29.68
N LEU A 159 -0.90 9.96 28.76
CA LEU A 159 -0.18 11.06 28.11
C LEU A 159 0.22 12.16 29.11
N SER A 160 -0.73 12.62 29.93
CA SER A 160 -0.59 13.83 30.74
C SER A 160 -0.22 13.54 32.21
N GLY A 161 -0.62 12.40 32.74
CA GLY A 161 -0.61 12.05 34.16
C GLY A 161 -1.73 12.67 34.99
N VAL A 162 -2.71 13.31 34.34
CA VAL A 162 -3.87 13.94 34.96
C VAL A 162 -5.12 13.27 34.44
N GLU A 163 -6.09 13.00 35.32
CA GLU A 163 -7.38 12.47 34.89
C GLU A 163 -8.10 13.52 34.02
N PRO A 164 -8.46 13.20 32.77
CA PRO A 164 -9.00 14.17 31.83
C PRO A 164 -10.41 14.60 32.24
N ALA A 165 -10.75 15.86 31.97
CA ALA A 165 -12.12 16.33 32.10
C ALA A 165 -13.05 15.62 31.10
N GLU A 166 -14.31 15.41 31.47
CA GLU A 166 -15.31 14.72 30.65
C GLU A 166 -15.47 15.35 29.26
N SER A 167 -15.47 16.69 29.16
CA SER A 167 -15.52 17.42 27.88
C SER A 167 -14.32 17.12 26.98
N THR A 168 -13.14 16.92 27.57
CA THR A 168 -11.92 16.57 26.83
C THR A 168 -12.00 15.13 26.33
N VAL A 169 -12.48 14.21 27.16
CA VAL A 169 -12.71 12.81 26.76
C VAL A 169 -13.69 12.79 25.60
N LYS A 170 -14.88 13.41 25.74
CA LYS A 170 -15.91 13.44 24.69
C LYS A 170 -15.39 14.04 23.38
N GLY A 171 -14.66 15.15 23.42
CA GLY A 171 -14.12 15.76 22.20
C GLY A 171 -13.14 14.84 21.45
N VAL A 172 -12.19 14.23 22.16
CA VAL A 172 -11.26 13.27 21.55
C VAL A 172 -11.99 12.02 21.08
N GLU A 173 -12.96 11.55 21.84
CA GLU A 173 -13.76 10.37 21.51
C GLU A 173 -14.58 10.57 20.23
N THR A 174 -15.24 11.71 20.10
CA THR A 174 -15.91 12.15 18.86
C THR A 174 -14.92 12.15 17.68
N TYR A 175 -13.70 12.65 17.86
CA TYR A 175 -12.68 12.55 16.83
C TYR A 175 -12.33 11.10 16.49
N LEU A 176 -12.05 10.24 17.48
CA LEU A 176 -11.74 8.83 17.24
C LEU A 176 -12.86 8.10 16.50
N ILE A 177 -14.13 8.38 16.84
CA ILE A 177 -15.30 7.81 16.17
C ILE A 177 -15.37 8.25 14.70
N THR A 178 -15.19 9.54 14.40
CA THR A 178 -15.26 10.03 13.01
C THR A 178 -14.18 9.45 12.11
N ILE A 179 -13.06 9.00 12.66
CA ILE A 179 -11.96 8.37 11.91
C ILE A 179 -11.88 6.86 12.11
N ILE A 180 -12.82 6.21 12.80
CA ILE A 180 -12.69 4.79 13.17
C ILE A 180 -12.63 3.88 11.93
N GLU A 181 -13.37 4.25 10.89
CA GLU A 181 -13.50 3.53 9.64
C GLU A 181 -13.76 4.56 8.52
N HIS A 182 -13.16 4.38 7.34
CA HIS A 182 -13.46 5.20 6.16
C HIS A 182 -13.17 4.44 4.86
N GLY A 183 -13.85 3.31 4.70
CA GLY A 183 -13.69 2.39 3.58
C GLY A 183 -12.26 1.89 3.36
N LEU A 184 -12.04 1.38 2.14
CA LEU A 184 -10.80 0.71 1.75
C LEU A 184 -9.68 1.68 1.36
N ASN A 185 -9.35 2.62 2.25
CA ASN A 185 -8.18 3.48 2.12
C ASN A 185 -6.87 2.64 2.18
N ALA A 186 -5.73 3.25 1.84
CA ALA A 186 -4.47 2.53 1.64
C ALA A 186 -4.00 1.71 2.86
N SER A 187 -4.19 2.20 4.09
CA SER A 187 -3.79 1.46 5.31
C SER A 187 -4.74 0.31 5.61
N THR A 188 -6.05 0.51 5.44
CA THR A 188 -7.04 -0.57 5.51
C THR A 188 -6.76 -1.65 4.46
N PHE A 189 -6.43 -1.27 3.22
CA PHE A 189 -6.11 -2.22 2.17
C PHE A 189 -4.84 -3.03 2.49
N ALA A 190 -3.83 -2.41 3.09
CA ALA A 190 -2.64 -3.10 3.56
C ALA A 190 -2.98 -4.17 4.62
N ALA A 191 -3.83 -3.86 5.60
CA ALA A 191 -4.31 -4.83 6.57
C ALA A 191 -5.03 -6.01 5.90
N ARG A 192 -5.93 -5.75 4.93
CA ARG A 192 -6.62 -6.82 4.17
C ARG A 192 -5.66 -7.65 3.32
N ILE A 193 -4.69 -7.05 2.62
CA ILE A 193 -3.70 -7.82 1.85
C ILE A 193 -2.97 -8.80 2.76
N ILE A 194 -2.49 -8.34 3.91
CA ILE A 194 -1.76 -9.18 4.88
C ILE A 194 -2.69 -10.27 5.44
N GLY A 195 -3.90 -9.91 5.86
CA GLY A 195 -4.92 -10.87 6.30
C GLY A 195 -5.25 -11.93 5.25
N SER A 196 -5.32 -11.56 3.97
CA SER A 196 -5.61 -12.48 2.86
C SER A 196 -4.56 -13.60 2.67
N THR A 197 -3.37 -13.43 3.27
CA THR A 197 -2.31 -14.45 3.28
C THR A 197 -2.41 -15.42 4.45
N GLY A 198 -3.32 -15.18 5.41
CA GLY A 198 -3.42 -15.91 6.67
C GLY A 198 -2.43 -15.45 7.74
N SER A 199 -1.84 -14.26 7.59
CA SER A 199 -0.92 -13.67 8.58
C SER A 199 -1.68 -13.10 9.78
N ASP A 200 -0.99 -12.94 10.91
CA ASP A 200 -1.58 -12.56 12.19
C ASP A 200 -2.00 -11.07 12.27
N PRO A 201 -2.87 -10.71 13.23
CA PRO A 201 -3.36 -9.33 13.39
C PRO A 201 -2.25 -8.29 13.68
N PHE A 202 -1.18 -8.66 14.39
CA PHE A 202 -0.09 -7.73 14.70
C PHE A 202 0.69 -7.38 13.42
N SER A 203 0.94 -8.36 12.56
CA SER A 203 1.51 -8.15 11.23
C SER A 203 0.61 -7.26 10.36
N ALA A 204 -0.70 -7.52 10.35
CA ALA A 204 -1.67 -6.72 9.60
C ALA A 204 -1.71 -5.25 10.07
N ALA A 205 -1.76 -5.03 11.38
CA ALA A 205 -1.73 -3.69 11.97
C ALA A 205 -0.40 -2.97 11.72
N THR A 206 0.72 -3.68 11.83
CA THR A 206 2.05 -3.15 11.51
C THR A 206 2.15 -2.70 10.06
N GLY A 207 1.60 -3.49 9.13
CA GLY A 207 1.51 -3.13 7.71
C GLY A 207 0.59 -1.93 7.45
N ALA A 208 -0.55 -1.86 8.15
CA ALA A 208 -1.48 -0.73 8.07
C ALA A 208 -0.82 0.58 8.54
N VAL A 209 -0.10 0.55 9.67
CA VAL A 209 0.68 1.69 10.16
C VAL A 209 1.80 2.05 9.17
N GLY A 210 2.48 1.06 8.58
CA GLY A 210 3.48 1.29 7.54
C GLY A 210 2.94 2.02 6.31
N ALA A 211 1.71 1.70 5.88
CA ALA A 211 1.03 2.41 4.81
C ALA A 211 0.53 3.80 5.26
N LEU A 212 -0.01 3.94 6.47
CA LEU A 212 -0.51 5.20 7.02
C LEU A 212 0.60 6.24 7.16
N LYS A 213 1.80 5.85 7.63
CA LYS A 213 2.95 6.75 7.79
C LYS A 213 3.37 7.47 6.49
N GLY A 214 3.01 6.94 5.32
CA GLY A 214 3.35 7.56 4.05
C GLY A 214 2.80 8.99 3.94
N PRO A 215 3.57 9.97 3.41
CA PRO A 215 3.15 11.38 3.38
C PRO A 215 1.93 11.66 2.49
N ARG A 216 1.59 10.72 1.61
CA ARG A 216 0.40 10.73 0.75
C ARG A 216 -0.84 10.13 1.43
N HIS A 217 -0.71 9.67 2.68
CA HIS A 217 -1.79 9.17 3.52
C HIS A 217 -1.83 9.97 4.84
N GLY A 218 -1.11 9.55 5.89
CA GLY A 218 -1.24 10.10 7.25
C GLY A 218 -0.54 11.43 7.55
N GLY A 219 0.11 12.09 6.59
CA GLY A 219 0.88 13.32 6.84
C GLY A 219 0.08 14.63 6.73
N ALA A 220 -1.23 14.58 6.51
CA ALA A 220 -2.03 15.79 6.27
C ALA A 220 -2.23 16.64 7.53
N LEU A 221 -2.56 16.01 8.66
CA LEU A 221 -2.83 16.65 9.95
C LEU A 221 -1.70 17.56 10.43
N GLU A 222 -0.46 17.08 10.41
CA GLU A 222 0.72 17.86 10.82
C GLU A 222 0.89 19.10 9.95
N ARG A 223 0.72 18.98 8.62
CA ARG A 223 0.80 20.12 7.69
C ARG A 223 -0.35 21.12 7.86
N VAL A 224 -1.55 20.63 8.18
CA VAL A 224 -2.67 21.51 8.57
C VAL A 224 -2.31 22.27 9.84
N SER A 225 -1.80 21.58 10.86
CA SER A 225 -1.40 22.22 12.11
C SER A 225 -0.34 23.30 11.90
N GLU A 226 0.69 23.02 11.10
CA GLU A 226 1.72 23.99 10.71
C GLU A 226 1.12 25.20 9.99
N MET A 227 0.17 24.97 9.08
CA MET A 227 -0.52 26.04 8.37
C MET A 227 -1.35 26.91 9.32
N LEU A 228 -2.13 26.29 10.22
CA LEU A 228 -2.99 26.99 11.17
C LEU A 228 -2.19 27.75 12.23
N THR A 229 -1.07 27.21 12.69
CA THR A 229 -0.18 27.88 13.65
C THR A 229 0.64 28.99 13.01
N GLY A 230 0.92 28.89 11.71
CA GLY A 230 1.54 29.96 10.92
C GLY A 230 0.61 31.14 10.59
N LEU A 231 -0.70 31.01 10.85
CA LEU A 231 -1.67 32.08 10.66
C LEU A 231 -1.45 33.16 11.74
N ASP A 232 -0.71 34.22 11.39
CA ASP A 232 -0.57 35.39 12.26
C ASP A 232 -1.93 36.12 12.36
N ASN A 233 -2.27 36.58 13.57
CA ASN A 233 -3.53 37.27 13.88
C ASN A 233 -3.72 38.59 13.09
N GLY A 234 -2.67 39.10 12.43
CA GLY A 234 -2.71 40.33 11.64
C GLY A 234 -2.75 40.13 10.11
N THR A 235 -2.51 38.92 9.62
CA THR A 235 -2.49 38.66 8.17
C THR A 235 -3.92 38.50 7.66
N ASP A 236 -4.26 39.24 6.61
CA ASP A 236 -5.53 39.05 5.91
C ASP A 236 -5.63 37.60 5.37
N PRO A 237 -6.68 36.82 5.73
CA PRO A 237 -6.77 35.42 5.33
C PRO A 237 -6.75 35.19 3.82
N ALA A 238 -7.26 36.12 3.01
CA ALA A 238 -7.25 35.99 1.55
C ALA A 238 -5.82 36.09 1.00
N THR A 239 -5.05 37.04 1.54
CA THR A 239 -3.61 37.17 1.28
C THR A 239 -2.86 35.90 1.69
N PHE A 240 -3.15 35.34 2.87
CA PHE A 240 -2.53 34.10 3.34
C PHE A 240 -2.79 32.90 2.42
N VAL A 241 -4.05 32.71 1.98
CA VAL A 241 -4.43 31.65 1.03
C VAL A 241 -3.65 31.81 -0.28
N GLN A 242 -3.60 33.03 -0.82
CA GLN A 242 -2.88 33.33 -2.06
C GLN A 242 -1.38 33.03 -1.93
N GLU A 243 -0.72 33.54 -0.90
CA GLU A 243 0.72 33.36 -0.67
C GLU A 243 1.09 31.88 -0.52
N ARG A 244 0.28 31.09 0.17
CA ARG A 244 0.52 29.65 0.36
C ARG A 244 0.46 28.89 -0.97
N LEU A 245 -0.52 29.22 -1.81
CA LEU A 245 -0.70 28.59 -3.12
C LEU A 245 0.35 29.04 -4.14
N GLU A 246 0.82 30.28 -4.08
CA GLU A 246 1.93 30.77 -4.91
C GLU A 246 3.28 30.14 -4.53
N GLY A 247 3.41 29.68 -3.28
CA GLY A 247 4.58 28.97 -2.76
C GLY A 247 4.70 27.54 -3.28
N ASP A 248 4.39 26.56 -2.42
CA ASP A 248 4.52 25.13 -2.74
C ASP A 248 3.27 24.54 -3.43
N GLY A 249 2.25 25.36 -3.66
CA GLY A 249 0.99 24.96 -4.29
C GLY A 249 0.11 24.05 -3.42
N SER A 250 0.43 23.90 -2.13
CA SER A 250 -0.29 23.03 -1.20
C SER A 250 -1.17 23.84 -0.26
N PHE A 251 -2.44 23.42 -0.14
CA PHE A 251 -3.33 23.89 0.92
C PHE A 251 -3.88 22.65 1.66
N PRO A 252 -3.17 22.17 2.69
CA PRO A 252 -3.55 20.97 3.44
C PRO A 252 -4.94 21.08 4.06
N GLY A 253 -5.65 19.95 4.17
CA GLY A 253 -7.00 19.89 4.75
C GLY A 253 -8.12 20.26 3.78
N PHE A 254 -7.82 20.37 2.48
CA PHE A 254 -8.81 20.64 1.43
C PHE A 254 -8.70 19.66 0.26
N GLY A 255 -9.87 19.23 -0.24
CA GLY A 255 -10.03 18.31 -1.36
C GLY A 255 -9.96 16.84 -0.94
N HIS A 256 -11.01 16.08 -1.24
CA HIS A 256 -11.13 14.66 -0.92
C HIS A 256 -11.19 13.82 -2.20
N ILE A 257 -10.70 12.57 -2.17
CA ILE A 257 -10.78 11.64 -3.31
C ILE A 257 -12.23 11.11 -3.53
N VAL A 258 -13.10 11.30 -2.54
CA VAL A 258 -14.43 10.67 -2.45
C VAL A 258 -15.49 11.75 -2.29
N TYR A 259 -15.37 12.63 -1.29
CA TYR A 259 -16.32 13.74 -1.11
C TYR A 259 -16.15 14.82 -2.18
N GLU A 260 -17.24 15.12 -2.87
CA GLU A 260 -17.40 16.29 -3.73
C GLU A 260 -18.01 17.48 -2.98
N THR A 261 -18.36 17.28 -1.71
CA THR A 261 -18.92 18.23 -0.76
C THR A 261 -17.98 18.43 0.44
N ARG A 262 -18.39 19.29 1.38
CA ARG A 262 -17.76 19.37 2.70
C ARG A 262 -17.86 18.03 3.41
N ASP A 263 -16.74 17.55 3.94
CA ASP A 263 -16.67 16.28 4.67
C ASP A 263 -17.59 16.34 5.91
N PRO A 264 -18.55 15.41 6.10
CA PRO A 264 -19.47 15.43 7.24
C PRO A 264 -18.73 15.39 8.58
N ARG A 265 -17.58 14.71 8.61
CA ARG A 265 -16.76 14.58 9.81
C ARG A 265 -16.10 15.90 10.22
N ALA A 266 -15.82 16.77 9.25
CA ALA A 266 -15.24 18.08 9.52
C ALA A 266 -16.21 18.92 10.37
N GLU A 267 -17.51 18.89 10.06
CA GLU A 267 -18.56 19.56 10.82
C GLU A 267 -18.65 19.01 12.25
N ILE A 268 -18.69 17.69 12.39
CA ILE A 268 -18.78 17.03 13.71
C ILE A 268 -17.61 17.43 14.61
N ILE A 269 -16.39 17.42 14.06
CA ILE A 269 -15.18 17.76 14.83
C ILE A 269 -15.13 19.26 15.14
N GLU A 270 -15.57 20.11 14.21
CA GLU A 270 -15.69 21.54 14.46
C GLU A 270 -16.60 21.84 15.66
N GLN A 271 -17.78 21.22 15.71
CA GLN A 271 -18.72 21.36 16.84
C GLN A 271 -18.12 20.81 18.14
N ALA A 272 -17.39 19.71 18.08
CA ALA A 272 -16.67 19.18 19.24
C ALA A 272 -15.61 20.18 19.75
N ALA A 273 -14.87 20.84 18.84
CA ALA A 273 -13.83 21.81 19.18
C ALA A 273 -14.38 23.06 19.91
N GLU A 274 -15.66 23.39 19.77
CA GLU A 274 -16.28 24.49 20.52
C GLU A 274 -16.40 24.20 22.03
N HIS A 275 -16.54 22.93 22.41
CA HIS A 275 -16.94 22.52 23.75
C HIS A 275 -15.80 21.89 24.57
N VAL A 276 -14.60 21.73 23.99
CA VAL A 276 -13.47 21.11 24.67
C VAL A 276 -12.78 22.01 25.70
N GLY A 277 -12.17 21.38 26.71
CA GLY A 277 -11.38 22.09 27.72
C GLY A 277 -12.19 22.98 28.68
N GLY A 278 -13.51 22.77 28.78
CA GLY A 278 -14.38 23.54 29.68
C GLY A 278 -14.65 24.99 29.22
N LYS A 279 -14.43 25.29 27.94
CA LYS A 279 -14.61 26.61 27.34
C LYS A 279 -16.11 26.85 27.10
N GLN A 280 -16.60 28.06 27.41
CA GLN A 280 -17.98 28.46 27.14
C GLN A 280 -18.15 29.20 25.81
N ASP A 281 -17.06 29.70 25.24
CA ASP A 281 -17.04 30.48 23.99
C ASP A 281 -15.94 29.99 23.06
N SER A 282 -16.16 30.16 21.75
CA SER A 282 -15.18 29.87 20.71
C SER A 282 -13.88 30.67 20.90
N THR A 283 -12.75 29.97 20.91
CA THR A 283 -11.43 30.59 21.06
C THR A 283 -11.07 31.46 19.86
N PRO A 284 -10.12 32.40 20.01
CA PRO A 284 -9.55 33.09 18.85
C PRO A 284 -9.02 32.13 17.78
N PHE A 285 -8.40 31.02 18.16
CA PHE A 285 -7.83 30.04 17.23
C PHE A 285 -8.91 29.34 16.40
N LEU A 286 -9.97 28.81 17.03
CA LEU A 286 -11.11 28.21 16.31
C LEU A 286 -11.81 29.24 15.40
N ARG A 287 -12.01 30.48 15.86
CA ARG A 287 -12.60 31.54 15.02
C ARG A 287 -11.74 31.88 13.81
N ASN A 288 -10.42 31.95 13.97
CA ASN A 288 -9.50 32.21 12.87
C ASN A 288 -9.48 31.04 11.87
N ALA A 289 -9.53 29.80 12.36
CA ALA A 289 -9.63 28.62 11.50
C ALA A 289 -10.92 28.63 10.66
N ARG A 290 -12.07 28.94 11.26
CA ARG A 290 -13.35 29.12 10.55
C ARG A 290 -13.30 30.21 9.49
N GLN A 291 -12.71 31.34 9.83
CA GLN A 291 -12.55 32.44 8.89
C GLN A 291 -11.64 32.06 7.72
N LEU A 292 -10.53 31.36 8.00
CA LEU A 292 -9.64 30.86 6.97
C LEU A 292 -10.33 29.82 6.08
N GLU A 293 -11.14 28.92 6.64
CA GLU A 293 -11.94 27.97 5.85
C GLU A 293 -12.86 28.70 4.87
N ALA A 294 -13.65 29.66 5.37
CA ALA A 294 -14.60 30.42 4.54
C ALA A 294 -13.90 31.15 3.39
N VAL A 295 -12.79 31.83 3.69
CA VAL A 295 -12.01 32.57 2.69
C VAL A 295 -11.33 31.63 1.68
N ALA A 296 -10.79 30.50 2.14
CA ALA A 296 -10.21 29.50 1.25
C ALA A 296 -11.26 28.89 0.31
N ALA A 297 -12.46 28.58 0.82
CA ALA A 297 -13.56 28.04 0.03
C ALA A 297 -14.02 29.02 -1.07
N GLU A 298 -14.16 30.31 -0.74
CA GLU A 298 -14.44 31.37 -1.72
C GLU A 298 -13.34 31.45 -2.79
N TYR A 299 -12.07 31.50 -2.36
CA TYR A 299 -10.92 31.56 -3.26
C TYR A 299 -10.87 30.36 -4.20
N PHE A 300 -11.07 29.13 -3.70
CA PHE A 300 -11.04 27.93 -4.53
C PHE A 300 -12.19 27.86 -5.53
N THR A 301 -13.38 28.33 -5.14
CA THR A 301 -14.54 28.43 -6.03
C THR A 301 -14.24 29.38 -7.19
N GLU A 302 -13.59 30.51 -6.93
CA GLU A 302 -13.24 31.51 -7.95
C GLU A 302 -12.08 31.05 -8.86
N GLN A 303 -10.97 30.57 -8.28
CA GLN A 303 -9.75 30.28 -9.02
C GLN A 303 -9.72 28.87 -9.63
N TYR A 304 -10.43 27.91 -9.02
CA TYR A 304 -10.46 26.52 -9.45
C TYR A 304 -11.90 25.97 -9.56
N PRO A 305 -12.80 26.59 -10.35
CA PRO A 305 -14.23 26.24 -10.41
C PRO A 305 -14.54 24.82 -10.91
N LYS A 306 -13.52 24.10 -11.40
CA LYS A 306 -13.64 22.69 -11.83
C LYS A 306 -13.12 21.70 -10.80
N ARG A 307 -12.59 22.16 -9.67
CA ARG A 307 -12.05 21.32 -8.59
C ARG A 307 -12.96 21.46 -7.38
N GLN A 308 -13.44 20.35 -6.86
CA GLN A 308 -14.18 20.30 -5.59
C GLN A 308 -13.17 20.31 -4.44
N LEU A 309 -12.77 21.51 -4.00
CA LEU A 309 -11.81 21.71 -2.93
C LEU A 309 -12.54 22.16 -1.66
N HIS A 310 -13.17 21.20 -0.99
CA HIS A 310 -13.84 21.41 0.30
C HIS A 310 -12.96 20.94 1.45
N VAL A 311 -13.23 21.45 2.65
CA VAL A 311 -12.50 21.04 3.85
C VAL A 311 -12.68 19.54 4.14
N THR A 312 -11.61 18.91 4.62
CA THR A 312 -11.58 17.50 5.02
C THR A 312 -11.53 17.35 6.53
N VAL A 313 -11.78 16.12 7.02
CA VAL A 313 -11.65 15.75 8.44
C VAL A 313 -10.33 16.22 9.08
N ASP A 314 -9.23 16.22 8.34
CA ASP A 314 -7.89 16.58 8.84
C ASP A 314 -7.82 18.04 9.33
N TYR A 315 -8.60 18.94 8.71
CA TYR A 315 -8.57 20.36 9.03
C TYR A 315 -9.01 20.61 10.48
N TYR A 316 -10.24 20.20 10.81
CA TYR A 316 -10.81 20.39 12.14
C TYR A 316 -10.24 19.42 13.17
N ALA A 317 -9.74 18.25 12.76
CA ALA A 317 -8.98 17.39 13.64
C ALA A 317 -7.71 18.09 14.16
N ALA A 318 -6.95 18.78 13.29
CA ALA A 318 -5.81 19.57 13.75
C ALA A 318 -6.24 20.72 14.67
N VAL A 319 -7.39 21.36 14.40
CA VAL A 319 -7.95 22.40 15.28
C VAL A 319 -8.27 21.84 16.66
N LEU A 320 -9.07 20.77 16.73
CA LEU A 320 -9.49 20.12 17.98
C LEU A 320 -8.29 19.69 18.82
N LEU A 321 -7.33 18.99 18.21
CA LEU A 321 -6.15 18.49 18.93
C LEU A 321 -5.28 19.65 19.45
N SER A 322 -5.16 20.74 18.67
CA SER A 322 -4.45 21.95 19.12
C SER A 322 -5.17 22.66 20.27
N GLU A 323 -6.50 22.73 20.25
CA GLU A 323 -7.32 23.30 21.32
C GLU A 323 -7.20 22.55 22.66
N LEU A 324 -6.75 21.29 22.59
CA LEU A 324 -6.48 20.39 23.71
C LEU A 324 -5.00 20.36 24.12
N ASP A 325 -4.17 21.23 23.55
CA ASP A 325 -2.72 21.27 23.76
C ASP A 325 -2.03 19.93 23.45
N ILE A 326 -2.61 19.13 22.54
CA ILE A 326 -1.98 17.90 22.06
C ILE A 326 -0.86 18.30 21.07
N PRO A 327 0.38 17.80 21.24
CA PRO A 327 1.48 18.09 20.35
C PRO A 327 1.23 17.58 18.92
N PRO A 328 1.51 18.37 17.86
CA PRO A 328 1.35 17.96 16.47
C PRO A 328 2.09 16.67 16.11
N GLU A 329 3.23 16.38 16.76
CA GLU A 329 4.02 15.16 16.55
C GLU A 329 3.25 13.87 16.90
N LEU A 330 2.12 13.97 17.61
CA LEU A 330 1.26 12.85 17.96
C LEU A 330 0.05 12.71 17.04
N PHE A 331 -0.25 13.65 16.13
CA PHE A 331 -1.52 13.69 15.41
C PHE A 331 -1.73 12.44 14.54
N THR A 332 -0.72 12.07 13.75
CA THR A 332 -0.75 10.86 12.92
C THR A 332 -0.88 9.58 13.76
N ALA A 333 -0.25 9.56 14.94
CA ALA A 333 -0.32 8.44 15.87
C ALA A 333 -1.70 8.31 16.52
N ILE A 334 -2.35 9.41 16.88
CA ILE A 334 -3.73 9.43 17.40
C ILE A 334 -4.70 9.00 16.30
N PHE A 335 -4.46 9.44 15.05
CA PHE A 335 -5.24 8.95 13.92
C PHE A 335 -5.15 7.42 13.80
N ALA A 336 -3.96 6.86 13.98
CA ALA A 336 -3.76 5.41 13.97
C ALA A 336 -4.46 4.70 15.13
N ILE A 337 -4.52 5.32 16.33
CA ILE A 337 -5.30 4.81 17.47
C ILE A 337 -6.78 4.71 17.09
N GLY A 338 -7.36 5.77 16.53
CA GLY A 338 -8.75 5.80 16.05
C GLY A 338 -9.01 4.77 14.95
N ARG A 339 -8.12 4.69 13.96
CA ARG A 339 -8.30 3.79 12.80
C ARG A 339 -8.07 2.31 13.13
N SER A 340 -7.41 1.99 14.24
CA SER A 340 -6.98 0.63 14.55
C SER A 340 -8.14 -0.37 14.63
N ALA A 341 -9.30 0.04 15.16
CA ALA A 341 -10.49 -0.82 15.21
C ALA A 341 -11.03 -1.12 13.81
N GLY A 342 -11.12 -0.13 12.91
CA GLY A 342 -11.53 -0.33 11.52
C GLY A 342 -10.57 -1.23 10.73
N TRP A 343 -9.25 -1.07 10.91
CA TRP A 343 -8.27 -2.00 10.31
C TRP A 343 -8.50 -3.44 10.74
N MET A 344 -8.75 -3.64 12.03
CA MET A 344 -8.96 -4.97 12.57
C MET A 344 -10.31 -5.57 12.17
N ALA A 345 -11.36 -4.77 12.06
CA ALA A 345 -12.65 -5.22 11.53
C ALA A 345 -12.52 -5.66 10.07
N HIS A 346 -11.83 -4.89 9.24
CA HIS A 346 -11.54 -5.28 7.85
C HIS A 346 -10.64 -6.50 7.74
N TYR A 347 -9.69 -6.66 8.67
CA TYR A 347 -8.87 -7.87 8.75
C TYR A 347 -9.73 -9.11 9.05
N LEU A 348 -10.66 -9.02 10.02
CA LEU A 348 -11.57 -10.12 10.34
C LEU A 348 -12.50 -10.45 9.15
N GLU A 349 -13.11 -9.45 8.52
CA GLU A 349 -13.93 -9.63 7.31
C GLU A 349 -13.13 -10.25 6.15
N GLN A 350 -11.84 -9.94 6.06
CA GLN A 350 -10.96 -10.57 5.08
C GLN A 350 -10.72 -12.05 5.36
N LEU A 351 -10.55 -12.44 6.64
CA LEU A 351 -10.39 -13.84 7.01
C LEU A 351 -11.65 -14.66 6.68
N GLU A 352 -12.83 -14.08 6.87
CA GLU A 352 -14.11 -14.71 6.50
C GLU A 352 -14.25 -14.94 4.99
N SER A 353 -13.66 -14.07 4.16
CA SER A 353 -13.72 -14.20 2.68
C SER A 353 -12.87 -15.34 2.11
N GLU A 354 -11.91 -15.88 2.88
CA GLU A 354 -10.93 -16.93 2.50
C GLU A 354 -10.21 -16.71 1.15
N THR A 355 -10.20 -15.49 0.62
CA THR A 355 -9.71 -15.18 -0.74
C THR A 355 -8.36 -14.47 -0.69
N LEU A 356 -7.33 -15.08 -1.29
CA LEU A 356 -6.01 -14.45 -1.43
C LEU A 356 -6.07 -13.25 -2.39
N LEU A 357 -5.69 -12.06 -1.90
CA LEU A 357 -5.60 -10.85 -2.72
C LEU A 357 -4.29 -10.88 -3.54
N ARG A 358 -4.41 -11.25 -4.82
CA ARG A 358 -3.26 -11.42 -5.73
C ARG A 358 -3.51 -10.75 -7.10
N PRO A 359 -3.32 -9.42 -7.23
CA PRO A 359 -3.53 -8.72 -8.48
C PRO A 359 -2.55 -9.19 -9.58
N ARG A 360 -2.93 -8.95 -10.84
CA ARG A 360 -2.05 -9.18 -12.00
C ARG A 360 -1.32 -7.89 -12.36
N THR A 361 -0.15 -8.04 -12.97
CA THR A 361 0.59 -6.92 -13.56
C THR A 361 0.49 -6.96 -15.09
N ARG A 362 0.57 -5.79 -15.72
CA ARG A 362 0.76 -5.67 -17.18
C ARG A 362 2.26 -5.63 -17.47
N TYR A 363 2.81 -6.71 -18.01
CA TYR A 363 4.22 -6.75 -18.41
C TYR A 363 4.45 -5.80 -19.60
N VAL A 364 5.34 -4.82 -19.41
CA VAL A 364 5.77 -3.84 -20.43
C VAL A 364 7.29 -3.86 -20.64
N GLY A 365 7.94 -4.93 -20.15
CA GLY A 365 9.36 -5.17 -20.39
C GLY A 365 9.62 -5.66 -21.82
N PRO A 366 10.90 -5.86 -22.18
CA PRO A 366 11.26 -6.39 -23.50
C PRO A 366 10.72 -7.82 -23.69
N ASP A 367 10.54 -8.21 -24.96
CA ASP A 367 10.25 -9.59 -25.36
C ASP A 367 11.41 -10.54 -24.97
N GLU A 368 11.28 -11.82 -25.37
CA GLU A 368 12.31 -12.83 -25.16
C GLU A 368 13.69 -12.33 -25.59
N ARG A 369 14.65 -12.35 -24.65
CA ARG A 369 16.06 -12.01 -24.88
C ARG A 369 16.92 -13.25 -24.66
N SER A 370 17.94 -13.41 -25.50
CA SER A 370 18.96 -14.44 -25.29
C SER A 370 19.84 -14.08 -24.10
N TRP A 371 20.13 -15.07 -23.26
CA TRP A 371 21.13 -14.93 -22.20
C TRP A 371 22.53 -14.76 -22.80
N ILE A 372 23.28 -13.79 -22.29
CA ILE A 372 24.69 -13.56 -22.64
C ILE A 372 25.54 -13.84 -21.39
N SER A 373 26.49 -14.75 -21.53
CA SER A 373 27.46 -15.05 -20.46
C SER A 373 28.14 -13.77 -20.01
N ARG A 374 28.49 -13.66 -18.72
CA ARG A 374 29.08 -12.44 -18.17
C ARG A 374 30.35 -12.01 -18.92
N SER A 375 31.13 -12.96 -19.44
CA SER A 375 32.32 -12.74 -20.26
C SER A 375 32.03 -12.07 -21.60
N ASP A 376 30.82 -12.23 -22.12
CA ASP A 376 30.46 -11.86 -23.50
C ASP A 376 29.53 -10.64 -23.54
N ARG A 377 29.25 -10.04 -22.36
CA ARG A 377 28.49 -8.80 -22.24
C ARG A 377 29.39 -7.62 -22.61
N TYR A 378 28.81 -6.62 -23.26
CA TYR A 378 29.53 -5.41 -23.67
C TYR A 378 28.87 -4.15 -23.11
N VAL A 379 29.63 -3.05 -23.01
CA VAL A 379 29.12 -1.75 -22.57
C VAL A 379 28.65 -0.97 -23.80
N ALA A 380 27.43 -0.42 -23.74
CA ALA A 380 26.95 0.47 -24.78
C ALA A 380 27.81 1.73 -24.82
N GLY A 381 28.58 1.91 -25.90
CA GLY A 381 29.54 3.01 -26.08
C GLY A 381 30.95 2.58 -26.45
N ASP A 382 31.29 1.30 -26.29
CA ASP A 382 32.52 0.75 -26.89
C ASP A 382 32.40 0.68 -28.41
N SER A 383 33.49 1.02 -29.11
CA SER A 383 33.53 1.16 -30.58
C SER A 383 33.26 -0.13 -31.35
N SER A 384 33.19 -1.28 -30.66
CA SER A 384 32.77 -2.55 -31.23
C SER A 384 32.09 -3.40 -30.16
N PRO A 385 30.90 -3.99 -30.39
CA PRO A 385 30.49 -5.19 -29.64
C PRO A 385 31.60 -6.25 -29.80
N PRO A 386 31.78 -7.18 -28.85
CA PRO A 386 32.75 -8.26 -29.00
C PRO A 386 32.46 -8.94 -30.34
N SER A 387 33.39 -8.78 -31.28
CA SER A 387 33.39 -9.57 -32.49
C SER A 387 33.45 -11.00 -32.02
N SER A 388 32.48 -11.83 -32.39
CA SER A 388 32.62 -13.27 -32.37
C SER A 388 33.96 -13.59 -33.02
N THR A 389 34.99 -13.87 -32.21
CA THR A 389 36.32 -14.17 -32.74
C THR A 389 36.20 -15.44 -33.55
N ASP A 390 36.55 -15.32 -34.83
CA ASP A 390 36.32 -16.21 -35.97
C ASP A 390 37.03 -17.59 -35.90
N LEU A 391 37.12 -18.22 -34.72
CA LEU A 391 37.71 -19.55 -34.56
C LEU A 391 36.84 -20.51 -33.73
N GLU A 392 36.00 -20.04 -32.81
CA GLU A 392 35.02 -20.91 -32.13
C GLU A 392 33.78 -21.19 -33.00
N GLY A 393 33.47 -20.27 -33.93
CA GLY A 393 32.41 -20.45 -34.92
C GLY A 393 32.62 -21.71 -35.75
N ILE A 394 33.81 -21.93 -36.30
CA ILE A 394 34.06 -23.02 -37.26
C ILE A 394 33.94 -24.41 -36.61
N SER A 395 34.42 -24.58 -35.38
CA SER A 395 34.33 -25.86 -34.65
C SER A 395 32.90 -26.17 -34.17
N SER A 396 32.17 -25.16 -33.69
CA SER A 396 30.74 -25.28 -33.33
C SER A 396 29.85 -25.48 -34.56
N ILE A 397 30.21 -24.88 -35.69
CA ILE A 397 29.54 -25.02 -37.00
C ILE A 397 29.66 -26.49 -37.44
N LEU A 398 30.87 -27.05 -37.50
CA LEU A 398 31.05 -28.45 -37.90
C LEU A 398 30.38 -29.44 -36.92
N GLY A 399 30.48 -29.22 -35.60
CA GLY A 399 29.77 -30.04 -34.60
C GLY A 399 28.23 -29.97 -34.65
N THR A 400 27.68 -28.98 -35.37
CA THR A 400 26.24 -28.90 -35.61
C THR A 400 25.79 -29.78 -36.78
N LEU A 401 26.70 -30.11 -37.71
CA LEU A 401 26.42 -30.99 -38.85
C LEU A 401 26.89 -32.43 -38.64
N SER A 402 27.66 -32.72 -37.59
CA SER A 402 28.16 -34.06 -37.25
C SER A 402 27.10 -35.10 -36.87
N GLU A 403 25.81 -34.75 -36.91
CA GLU A 403 24.73 -35.74 -36.77
C GLU A 403 24.18 -36.03 -38.17
N PRO A 404 24.08 -37.31 -38.57
CA PRO A 404 23.64 -37.70 -39.91
C PRO A 404 22.31 -37.04 -40.31
N ALA A 405 21.36 -36.96 -39.38
CA ALA A 405 20.06 -36.32 -39.57
C ALA A 405 20.13 -34.82 -39.90
N ARG A 406 21.14 -34.10 -39.40
CA ARG A 406 21.32 -32.66 -39.64
C ARG A 406 22.01 -32.41 -40.99
N LEU A 407 22.96 -33.26 -41.35
CA LEU A 407 23.60 -33.23 -42.66
C LEU A 407 22.60 -33.57 -43.77
N GLU A 408 21.79 -34.60 -43.58
CA GLU A 408 20.75 -35.03 -44.52
C GLU A 408 19.75 -33.91 -44.84
N ILE A 409 19.20 -33.25 -43.81
CA ILE A 409 18.28 -32.11 -44.01
C ILE A 409 18.97 -30.97 -44.78
N SER A 410 20.26 -30.73 -44.51
CA SER A 410 21.02 -29.66 -45.17
C SER A 410 21.33 -30.00 -46.63
N LEU A 411 21.60 -31.27 -46.95
CA LEU A 411 21.81 -31.75 -48.33
C LEU A 411 20.52 -31.68 -49.16
N ILE A 412 19.38 -32.10 -48.59
CA ILE A 412 18.06 -31.96 -49.24
C ILE A 412 17.78 -30.50 -49.65
N LEU A 413 18.14 -29.56 -48.78
CA LEU A 413 17.98 -28.13 -49.06
C LEU A 413 19.05 -27.56 -49.98
N TYR A 414 20.23 -28.18 -50.03
CA TYR A 414 21.31 -27.79 -50.93
C TYR A 414 21.00 -28.15 -52.38
N GLU A 415 20.46 -29.36 -52.61
CA GLU A 415 20.07 -29.87 -53.93
C GLU A 415 18.87 -29.13 -54.54
N SER A 416 18.08 -28.43 -53.72
CA SER A 416 16.95 -27.64 -54.18
C SER A 416 17.34 -26.20 -54.54
N ALA A 417 17.01 -25.78 -55.76
CA ALA A 417 17.18 -24.40 -56.20
C ALA A 417 16.12 -23.45 -55.61
N GLU A 418 14.99 -23.98 -55.14
CA GLU A 418 13.89 -23.21 -54.55
C GLU A 418 13.62 -23.61 -53.07
N PRO A 419 13.04 -22.72 -52.25
CA PRO A 419 12.69 -23.05 -50.87
C PRO A 419 11.69 -24.21 -50.79
N LEU A 420 11.93 -25.16 -49.88
CA LEU A 420 11.08 -26.34 -49.71
C LEU A 420 10.11 -26.17 -48.53
N SER A 421 8.89 -26.70 -48.67
CA SER A 421 7.95 -26.75 -47.56
C SER A 421 8.41 -27.73 -46.46
N TYR A 422 7.96 -27.54 -45.23
CA TYR A 422 8.21 -28.48 -44.12
C TYR A 422 7.85 -29.93 -44.50
N SER A 423 6.68 -30.12 -45.11
CA SER A 423 6.19 -31.43 -45.54
C SER A 423 7.07 -32.06 -46.61
N THR A 424 7.61 -31.24 -47.52
CA THR A 424 8.49 -31.72 -48.61
C THR A 424 9.81 -32.22 -48.05
N ILE A 425 10.45 -31.44 -47.17
CA ILE A 425 11.74 -31.82 -46.56
C ILE A 425 11.58 -33.09 -45.73
N ARG A 426 10.49 -33.19 -44.95
CA ARG A 426 10.23 -34.38 -44.14
C ARG A 426 9.97 -35.63 -44.98
N ALA A 427 9.30 -35.48 -46.12
CA ALA A 427 9.04 -36.60 -47.03
C ALA A 427 10.30 -37.10 -47.74
N GLN A 428 11.31 -36.22 -47.91
CA GLN A 428 12.58 -36.55 -48.55
C GLN A 428 13.66 -37.01 -47.54
N SER A 429 13.47 -36.75 -46.25
CA SER A 429 14.38 -37.23 -45.20
C SER A 429 14.05 -38.66 -44.75
N SER A 430 15.07 -39.42 -44.39
CA SER A 430 14.99 -40.76 -43.79
C SER A 430 14.53 -40.76 -42.31
N ILE A 431 14.27 -39.58 -41.73
CA ILE A 431 13.92 -39.42 -40.32
C ILE A 431 12.42 -39.69 -40.09
N GLU A 432 12.08 -40.92 -39.72
CA GLU A 432 10.69 -41.34 -39.50
C GLU A 432 10.02 -40.60 -38.32
N ASP A 433 10.74 -40.46 -37.19
CA ASP A 433 10.21 -39.82 -35.99
C ASP A 433 10.05 -38.31 -36.17
N LYS A 434 8.80 -37.85 -36.08
CA LYS A 434 8.43 -36.43 -36.26
C LYS A 434 9.08 -35.53 -35.20
N GLY A 435 9.25 -36.01 -33.97
CA GLY A 435 9.86 -35.26 -32.87
C GLY A 435 11.34 -35.01 -33.10
N ARG A 436 12.07 -36.04 -33.52
CA ARG A 436 13.48 -35.98 -33.91
C ARG A 436 13.70 -35.10 -35.13
N PHE A 437 12.88 -35.24 -36.17
CA PHE A 437 12.94 -34.34 -37.33
C PHE A 437 12.79 -32.86 -36.92
N ASN A 438 11.78 -32.56 -36.08
CA ASN A 438 11.57 -31.20 -35.56
C ASN A 438 12.70 -30.71 -34.66
N TYR A 439 13.34 -31.60 -33.92
CA TYR A 439 14.51 -31.27 -33.11
C TYR A 439 15.69 -30.86 -34.00
N HIS A 440 16.06 -31.68 -34.99
CA HIS A 440 17.18 -31.41 -35.89
C HIS A 440 16.93 -30.19 -36.78
N LEU A 441 15.72 -30.04 -37.34
CA LEU A 441 15.35 -28.86 -38.12
C LEU A 441 15.45 -27.57 -37.30
N ARG A 442 15.07 -27.59 -36.01
CA ARG A 442 15.25 -26.44 -35.11
C ARG A 442 16.72 -26.13 -34.81
N LYS A 443 17.57 -27.15 -34.69
CA LYS A 443 19.00 -26.97 -34.44
C LYS A 443 19.75 -26.35 -35.62
N LEU A 444 19.27 -26.56 -36.85
CA LEU A 444 19.83 -25.97 -38.06
C LEU A 444 19.35 -24.54 -38.35
N ARG A 445 18.18 -24.17 -37.83
CA ARG A 445 17.58 -22.84 -38.06
C ARG A 445 18.50 -21.71 -37.60
N ARG A 446 18.41 -20.57 -38.29
CA ARG A 446 19.18 -19.32 -38.09
C ARG A 446 20.63 -19.39 -38.52
N ILE A 447 21.29 -20.54 -38.41
CA ILE A 447 22.70 -20.71 -38.78
C ILE A 447 22.81 -21.27 -40.21
N TYR A 448 22.21 -22.43 -40.47
CA TYR A 448 22.30 -23.14 -41.75
C TYR A 448 21.07 -22.96 -42.62
N ILE A 449 19.91 -22.87 -41.97
CA ILE A 449 18.61 -22.84 -42.64
C ILE A 449 17.84 -21.59 -42.20
N THR A 450 17.26 -20.91 -43.18
CA THR A 450 16.25 -19.88 -42.95
C THR A 450 14.86 -20.41 -43.29
N ASN A 451 13.83 -19.86 -42.63
CA ASN A 451 12.43 -20.18 -42.91
C ASN A 451 11.72 -18.88 -43.31
N THR A 452 11.30 -18.82 -44.57
CA THR A 452 10.60 -17.68 -45.14
C THR A 452 9.15 -18.05 -45.46
N ALA A 453 8.36 -17.08 -45.93
CA ALA A 453 7.01 -17.34 -46.41
C ALA A 453 6.97 -18.35 -47.58
N ALA A 454 8.06 -18.48 -48.35
CA ALA A 454 8.18 -19.43 -49.45
C ALA A 454 8.60 -20.84 -49.01
N GLY A 455 9.05 -21.03 -47.76
CA GLY A 455 9.57 -22.29 -47.24
C GLY A 455 10.98 -22.15 -46.67
N TYR A 456 11.64 -23.29 -46.50
CA TYR A 456 13.00 -23.37 -45.96
C TYR A 456 14.04 -23.39 -47.07
N SER A 457 15.14 -22.67 -46.86
CA SER A 457 16.31 -22.69 -47.74
C SER A 457 17.58 -22.61 -46.91
N LEU A 458 18.72 -22.95 -47.51
CA LEU A 458 20.01 -22.66 -46.88
C LEU A 458 20.25 -21.15 -46.79
N THR A 459 20.94 -20.75 -45.73
CA THR A 459 21.59 -19.45 -45.64
C THR A 459 22.87 -19.45 -46.51
N ASP A 460 23.45 -18.29 -46.80
CA ASP A 460 24.74 -18.21 -47.52
C ASP A 460 25.85 -18.98 -46.78
N THR A 461 25.85 -18.92 -45.46
CA THR A 461 26.75 -19.70 -44.60
C THR A 461 26.49 -21.19 -44.72
N GLY A 462 25.22 -21.61 -44.63
CA GLY A 462 24.88 -23.03 -44.74
C GLY A 462 25.20 -23.62 -46.10
N ARG A 463 25.01 -22.84 -47.17
CA ARG A 463 25.38 -23.20 -48.54
C ARG A 463 26.89 -23.41 -48.68
N LYS A 464 27.70 -22.43 -48.26
CA LYS A 464 29.17 -22.52 -48.32
C LYS A 464 29.71 -23.72 -47.54
N VAL A 465 29.15 -24.02 -46.37
CA VAL A 465 29.59 -25.15 -45.55
C VAL A 465 29.21 -26.49 -46.18
N VAL A 466 27.99 -26.62 -46.70
CA VAL A 466 27.58 -27.85 -47.40
C VAL A 466 28.36 -28.03 -48.71
N GLU A 467 28.63 -26.96 -49.46
CA GLU A 467 29.52 -26.95 -50.63
C GLU A 467 30.91 -27.48 -50.28
N MET A 468 31.54 -26.93 -49.24
CA MET A 468 32.85 -27.39 -48.76
C MET A 468 32.86 -28.86 -48.35
N LEU A 469 31.77 -29.36 -47.76
CA LEU A 469 31.64 -30.77 -47.38
C LEU A 469 31.45 -31.68 -48.60
N VAL A 470 30.65 -31.25 -49.58
CA VAL A 470 30.40 -32.05 -50.80
C VAL A 470 31.64 -32.09 -51.71
N ASP A 471 32.44 -31.02 -51.74
CA ASP A 471 33.64 -30.92 -52.59
C ASP A 471 34.89 -31.62 -51.99
N ASP A 472 34.88 -31.97 -50.70
CA ASP A 472 35.96 -32.67 -50.00
C ASP A 472 35.47 -34.01 -49.42
N GLU A 473 35.62 -35.09 -50.20
CA GLU A 473 35.17 -36.45 -49.82
C GLU A 473 35.75 -36.94 -48.48
N GLN A 474 36.97 -36.51 -48.12
CA GLN A 474 37.62 -36.94 -46.89
C GLN A 474 37.01 -36.21 -45.68
N LEU A 475 36.69 -34.92 -45.83
CA LEU A 475 36.01 -34.12 -44.82
C LEU A 475 34.55 -34.56 -44.64
N LEU A 476 33.86 -34.93 -45.72
CA LEU A 476 32.51 -35.48 -45.67
C LEU A 476 32.47 -36.78 -44.87
N ALA A 477 33.39 -37.70 -45.16
CA ALA A 477 33.50 -38.97 -44.44
C ALA A 477 33.77 -38.77 -42.94
N GLN A 478 34.68 -37.84 -42.59
CA GLN A 478 34.98 -37.48 -41.19
C GLN A 478 33.84 -36.78 -40.45
N THR A 479 32.91 -36.15 -41.18
CA THR A 479 31.74 -35.49 -40.59
C THR A 479 30.57 -36.48 -40.40
N ILE A 480 30.58 -37.59 -41.14
CA ILE A 480 29.59 -38.67 -41.06
C ILE A 480 29.96 -39.72 -39.99
N GLU A 481 31.26 -40.05 -39.83
CA GLU A 481 31.79 -40.85 -38.71
C GLU A 481 31.72 -40.10 -37.37
#